data_AF-A0A164I023-F1
#
_entry.id   AF-A0A164I023-F1
#
_cell.length_a   1.000
_cell.length_b   1.000
_cell.length_c   1.000
_cell.angle_alpha   90.00
_cell.angle_beta   90.00
_cell.angle_gamma   90.00
#
_symmetry.space_group_name_H-M   'P 1'
#
loop_
_entity.id
_entity.type
_entity.pdbx_description
1 polymer ?
#
loop_
_entity_poly.entity_id
_entity_poly.type
_entity_poly.pdbx_seq_one_letter_code
_entity_poly.pdbx_strand_id
1 'polypeptide(L)'
;MSPVRRGETLPIFNRIAVLRAEHRMSRAALAEAVNVNTQTIGALERGDHYPSLDLALRICDVFGLPVEAVFSRTEFSPLSAELYRRPGPAAQEGQS
;
A
#
# COMPACT_ATOMS: atom_id res chain seq x y z
N MET A 1 2.12 1.20 26.54
CA MET A 1 1.41 2.27 25.80
C MET A 1 0.38 1.62 24.91
N SER A 2 -0.90 1.99 25.07
CA SER A 2 -1.96 1.49 24.20
C SER A 2 -1.77 2.08 22.80
N PRO A 3 -1.64 1.26 21.74
CA PRO A 3 -1.61 1.78 20.39
C PRO A 3 -2.98 2.41 20.11
N VAL A 4 -2.95 3.61 19.53
CA VAL A 4 -4.14 4.33 19.10
C VAL A 4 -4.86 3.47 18.05
N ARG A 5 -5.83 2.66 18.48
CA ARG A 5 -6.86 2.07 17.60
C ARG A 5 -7.78 3.20 17.17
N ARG A 6 -7.35 3.97 16.16
CA ARG A 6 -8.21 4.96 15.49
C ARG A 6 -9.22 4.19 14.63
N GLY A 7 -10.36 3.85 15.24
CA GLY A 7 -11.59 3.38 14.59
C GLY A 7 -11.55 1.94 14.07
N GLU A 8 -12.42 1.07 14.59
CA GLU A 8 -12.66 -0.30 14.10
C GLU A 8 -13.14 -0.37 12.63
N THR A 9 -13.35 0.74 11.95
CA THR A 9 -14.25 0.75 10.79
C THR A 9 -13.60 0.76 9.43
N LEU A 10 -12.32 1.08 9.27
CA LEU A 10 -11.72 1.07 7.94
C LEU A 10 -10.18 1.02 8.01
N PRO A 11 -9.52 -0.13 7.72
CA PRO A 11 -8.06 -0.21 7.68
C PRO A 11 -7.46 0.55 6.48
N ILE A 12 -6.20 0.98 6.60
CA ILE A 12 -5.42 1.51 5.47
C ILE A 12 -4.34 0.48 5.14
N PHE A 13 -4.45 -0.12 3.97
CA PHE A 13 -3.41 -0.95 3.36
C PHE A 13 -2.44 -0.05 2.61
N ASN A 14 -1.19 -0.48 2.47
CA ASN A 14 -0.17 0.27 1.73
C ASN A 14 0.72 -0.66 0.89
N ARG A 15 1.31 -0.10 -0.17
CA ARG A 15 2.28 -0.78 -1.05
C ARG A 15 3.73 -0.34 -0.81
N ILE A 16 4.03 0.36 0.28
CA ILE A 16 5.34 0.99 0.52
C ILE A 16 6.49 0.00 0.38
N ALA A 17 6.36 -1.21 0.96
CA ALA A 17 7.39 -2.24 0.90
C ALA A 17 7.65 -2.73 -0.53
N VAL A 18 6.58 -2.89 -1.32
CA VAL A 18 6.65 -3.34 -2.72
C VAL A 18 7.28 -2.24 -3.57
N LEU A 19 6.79 -1.00 -3.46
CA LEU A 19 7.30 0.15 -4.20
C LEU A 19 8.78 0.41 -3.90
N ARG A 20 9.20 0.31 -2.63
CA ARG A 20 10.63 0.37 -2.32
C ARG A 20 11.43 -0.73 -3.01
N ALA A 21 10.92 -1.96 -3.03
CA ALA A 21 11.63 -3.08 -3.65
C ALA A 21 11.77 -2.88 -5.16
N GLU A 22 10.73 -2.39 -5.83
CA GLU A 22 10.75 -2.00 -7.25
C GLU A 22 11.82 -0.93 -7.54
N HIS A 23 11.92 0.07 -6.65
CA HIS A 23 12.92 1.13 -6.74
C HIS A 23 14.31 0.75 -6.20
N ARG A 24 14.52 -0.50 -5.75
CA ARG A 24 15.74 -0.95 -5.04
C ARG A 24 16.13 -0.02 -3.87
N MET A 25 15.13 0.57 -3.23
CA MET A 25 15.28 1.60 -2.20
C MET A 25 15.27 0.98 -0.81
N SER A 26 16.22 1.34 0.05
CA SER A 26 16.24 0.89 1.46
C SER A 26 15.22 1.66 2.31
N ARG A 27 14.84 1.13 3.48
CA ARG A 27 13.98 1.87 4.42
C ARG A 27 14.64 3.19 4.88
N ALA A 28 15.96 3.18 5.08
CA ALA A 28 16.70 4.37 5.49
C ALA A 28 16.68 5.44 4.40
N ALA A 29 16.85 5.04 3.13
CA ALA A 29 16.78 5.96 2.00
C ALA A 29 15.38 6.60 1.86
N LEU A 30 14.31 5.81 1.99
CA LEU A 30 12.95 6.37 1.98
C LEU A 30 12.73 7.30 3.19
N ALA A 31 13.19 6.90 4.37
CA ALA A 31 13.04 7.69 5.58
C ALA A 31 13.75 9.06 5.47
N GLU A 32 14.95 9.08 4.90
CA GLU A 32 15.69 10.29 4.58
C GLU A 32 14.92 11.17 3.58
N ALA A 33 14.45 10.58 2.47
CA ALA A 33 13.71 11.29 1.44
C ALA A 33 12.42 11.95 1.95
N VAL A 34 11.75 11.33 2.93
CA VAL A 34 10.53 11.87 3.55
C VAL A 34 10.78 12.41 4.96
N ASN A 35 12.02 12.74 5.33
CA ASN A 35 12.40 13.37 6.59
C ASN A 35 11.72 12.76 7.84
N VAL A 36 11.80 11.45 7.99
CA VAL A 36 11.36 10.69 9.17
C VAL A 36 12.46 9.72 9.61
N ASN A 37 12.27 9.06 10.75
CA ASN A 37 13.18 8.00 11.15
C ASN A 37 12.87 6.68 10.42
N THR A 38 13.88 5.82 10.28
CA THR A 38 13.75 4.51 9.61
C THR A 38 12.71 3.58 10.26
N GLN A 39 12.48 3.72 11.57
CA GLN A 39 11.50 2.92 12.29
C GLN A 39 10.06 3.28 11.90
N THR A 40 9.79 4.56 11.61
CA THR A 40 8.52 5.04 11.06
C THR A 40 8.21 4.31 9.75
N ILE A 41 9.15 4.24 8.81
CA ILE A 41 8.93 3.49 7.56
C ILE A 41 8.62 2.01 7.84
N GLY A 42 9.37 1.38 8.74
CA GLY A 42 9.11 -0.02 9.12
C GLY A 42 7.73 -0.24 9.75
N ALA A 43 7.27 0.68 10.60
CA ALA A 43 5.95 0.62 11.23
C ALA A 43 4.82 0.93 10.23
N LEU A 44 5.07 1.73 9.18
CA LEU A 44 4.08 2.00 8.13
C LEU A 44 3.90 0.76 7.27
N GLU A 45 4.99 0.12 6.86
CA GLU A 45 4.95 -1.11 6.06
C GLU A 45 4.19 -2.25 6.75
N ARG A 46 4.26 -2.34 8.08
CA ARG A 46 3.49 -3.33 8.87
C ARG A 46 2.05 -2.92 9.15
N GLY A 47 1.68 -1.66 8.89
CA GLY A 47 0.36 -1.13 9.23
C GLY A 47 0.17 -0.87 10.74
N ASP A 48 1.24 -0.78 11.52
CA ASP A 48 1.19 -0.53 12.97
C ASP A 48 0.62 0.87 13.29
N HIS A 49 0.72 1.80 12.34
CA HIS A 49 0.21 3.15 12.45
C HIS A 49 -0.15 3.73 11.08
N TYR A 50 -1.04 4.72 11.09
CA TYR A 50 -1.41 5.47 9.89
C TYR A 50 -0.55 6.73 9.76
N PRO A 51 -0.06 7.05 8.56
CA PRO A 51 0.69 8.28 8.32
C PRO A 51 -0.22 9.50 8.48
N SER A 52 0.37 10.68 8.74
CA SER A 52 -0.32 11.94 8.47
C SER A 52 -0.58 12.09 6.98
N LEU A 53 -1.54 12.94 6.59
CA LEU A 53 -1.78 13.25 5.17
C LEU A 53 -0.51 13.77 4.49
N ASP A 54 0.22 14.66 5.16
CA ASP A 54 1.51 15.18 4.69
C ASP A 54 2.53 14.07 4.42
N LEU A 55 2.72 13.13 5.35
CA LEU A 55 3.67 12.04 5.17
C LEU A 55 3.22 11.10 4.03
N ALA A 56 1.92 10.84 3.91
CA ALA A 56 1.38 10.05 2.81
C ALA A 56 1.67 10.70 1.45
N LEU A 57 1.44 12.01 1.31
CA LEU A 57 1.71 12.75 0.08
C LEU A 57 3.21 12.78 -0.25
N ARG A 58 4.09 13.01 0.73
CA ARG A 58 5.55 12.96 0.50
C ARG A 58 6.03 11.58 0.04
N ILE A 59 5.44 10.50 0.57
CA ILE A 59 5.73 9.14 0.09
C ILE A 59 5.24 8.95 -1.35
N CYS A 60 4.07 9.49 -1.69
CA CYS A 60 3.53 9.48 -3.06
C CYS A 60 4.46 10.21 -4.03
N ASP A 61 4.99 11.37 -3.64
CA ASP A 61 5.95 12.15 -4.44
C ASP A 61 7.24 11.38 -4.70
N VAL A 62 7.78 10.68 -3.69
CA VAL A 62 9.00 9.85 -3.85
C VAL A 62 8.81 8.75 -4.89
N PHE A 63 7.62 8.15 -4.94
CA PHE A 63 7.32 7.10 -5.92
C PHE A 63 6.74 7.62 -7.24
N GLY A 64 6.39 8.91 -7.32
CA GLY A 64 5.73 9.48 -8.50
C GLY A 64 4.36 8.87 -8.78
N LEU A 65 3.64 8.46 -7.73
CA LEU A 65 2.37 7.73 -7.83
C LEU A 65 1.24 8.48 -7.10
N PRO A 66 -0.01 8.36 -7.54
CA PRO A 66 -1.14 8.93 -6.82
C PRO A 66 -1.42 8.16 -5.51
N VAL A 67 -2.16 8.77 -4.60
CA VAL A 67 -2.40 8.23 -3.25
C VAL A 67 -3.06 6.85 -3.28
N GLU A 68 -3.99 6.61 -4.20
CA GLU A 68 -4.71 5.35 -4.37
C GLU A 68 -3.83 4.20 -4.89
N ALA A 69 -2.70 4.51 -5.53
CA ALA A 69 -1.72 3.51 -5.95
C ALA A 69 -0.79 3.09 -4.80
N VAL A 70 -0.63 3.96 -3.79
CA VAL A 70 0.24 3.72 -2.63
C VAL A 70 -0.55 3.21 -1.42
N PHE A 71 -1.77 3.70 -1.21
CA PHE A 71 -2.63 3.43 -0.06
C PHE A 71 -4.05 3.05 -0.50
N SER A 72 -4.70 2.15 0.22
CA SER A 72 -6.07 1.73 -0.08
C SER A 72 -6.86 1.37 1.17
N ARG A 73 -8.20 1.41 1.06
CA ARG A 73 -9.14 0.90 2.08
C ARG A 73 -9.39 -0.60 1.96
N THR A 74 -8.96 -1.20 0.85
CA THR A 74 -9.04 -2.62 0.59
C THR A 74 -7.63 -3.18 0.40
N GLU A 75 -7.45 -4.46 0.69
CA GLU A 75 -6.17 -5.13 0.45
C GLU A 75 -5.81 -5.09 -1.03
N PHE A 76 -4.52 -4.91 -1.31
CA PHE A 76 -4.02 -4.93 -2.67
C PHE A 76 -3.89 -6.37 -3.15
N SER A 77 -4.53 -6.69 -4.29
CA SER A 77 -4.31 -7.98 -4.92
C SER A 77 -2.87 -8.06 -5.48
N PRO A 78 -2.20 -9.21 -5.37
CA PRO A 78 -0.95 -9.46 -6.08
C PRO A 78 -1.18 -9.36 -7.60
N LEU A 79 -0.22 -8.79 -8.33
CA LEU A 79 -0.32 -8.66 -9.78
C LEU A 79 -0.56 -10.01 -10.48
N SER A 80 0.05 -11.09 -9.98
CA SER A 80 -0.17 -12.44 -10.50
C SER A 80 -1.62 -12.90 -10.35
N ALA A 81 -2.30 -12.55 -9.25
CA ALA A 81 -3.70 -12.90 -9.03
C ALA A 81 -4.64 -12.11 -9.95
N GLU A 82 -4.26 -10.89 -10.34
CA GLU A 82 -5.01 -10.07 -11.30
C GLU A 82 -4.82 -10.57 -12.73
N LEU A 83 -3.57 -10.85 -13.13
CA LEU A 83 -3.22 -11.26 -14.51
C LEU A 83 -3.61 -12.70 -14.83
N TYR A 84 -3.52 -13.63 -13.87
CA TYR A 84 -3.81 -15.05 -14.08
C TYR A 84 -5.17 -15.48 -13.51
N ARG A 85 -6.05 -14.53 -13.17
CA ARG A 85 -7.45 -14.86 -12.88
C ARG A 85 -8.04 -15.47 -14.15
N ARG A 86 -8.08 -16.81 -14.21
CA ARG A 86 -8.74 -17.55 -15.29
C ARG A 86 -10.16 -16.97 -15.40
N PRO A 87 -10.60 -16.45 -16.56
CA PRO A 87 -12.02 -16.19 -16.72
C PRO A 87 -12.72 -17.52 -16.46
N GLY A 88 -13.57 -17.57 -15.42
CA GLY A 88 -14.41 -18.74 -15.18
C GLY A 88 -15.14 -19.09 -16.48
N PRO A 89 -15.47 -20.38 -16.72
CA PRO A 89 -16.12 -20.78 -17.96
C PRO A 89 -17.28 -19.83 -18.21
N ALA A 90 -17.18 -19.06 -19.31
CA ALA A 90 -18.20 -18.13 -19.71
C ALA A 90 -19.54 -18.85 -19.63
N ALA A 91 -20.51 -18.22 -18.98
CA ALA A 91 -21.87 -18.69 -18.92
C ALA A 91 -22.28 -19.20 -20.31
N GLN A 92 -22.41 -20.53 -20.45
CA GLN A 92 -23.22 -21.13 -21.49
C GLN A 92 -24.67 -20.83 -21.13
N GLU A 93 -25.07 -19.58 -21.28
CA GLU A 93 -26.47 -19.17 -21.17
C GLU A 93 -26.97 -18.87 -22.59
N GLY A 94 -27.73 -19.82 -23.11
CA GLY A 94 -28.84 -19.56 -24.01
C GLY A 94 -28.49 -19.24 -25.47
N GLN A 95 -28.10 -20.27 -26.23
CA GLN A 95 -28.59 -20.33 -27.62
C GLN A 95 -30.10 -20.55 -27.55
N SER A 96 -30.85 -19.50 -27.86
CA SER A 96 -32.28 -19.57 -28.19
C SER A 96 -32.49 -20.20 -29.56
#